data_AF-A0A256XQC2-F1
#
_entry.id   AF-A0A256XQC2-F1
#
_cell.length_a   1.000
_cell.length_b   1.000
_cell.length_c   1.000
_cell.angle_alpha   90.00
_cell.angle_beta   90.00
_cell.angle_gamma   90.00
#
_symmetry.space_group_name_H-M   'P 1'
#
loop_
_entity.id
_entity.type
_entity.pdbx_description
1 polymer ?
#
loop_
_entity_poly.entity_id
_entity_poly.type
_entity_poly.pdbx_seq_one_letter_code
_entity_poly.pdbx_strand_id
1 'polypeptide(L)'
;MKKNQKYLIILLIFILFTIPTFPSIHSDPIDIDPLVDISITIDILKIRSLEHNDPQLDFKEIIDEDSNPDFYIVVDITTINGSIAVNRQYISDIFWNTKYIYDTPYSLTINVPDESEIVDIVIQLWDAADGGMKNDRLCDISPDAGNDDDAYDVEITYNLRTGRWSGDDALKDASGYGRLNGCDDGTIYTLDRDCELWFTITQNDYDNDLIPYYMENEVYGTNPMVDDSDLDIDNDEIPTWWEWKYDYDPTVWDDHSVDIDNDGLTTLHEYKTSQWFSDPYTRDLFLELDQMEEGPNNMISEFPNGAKELLYTAYDRQNVVYHLDDGTWIGETGSEYIPFDPVTDFSELRQIYTDYFLHGDENNPRREIFHYGVLIYRSNMVQGMAFGPNRFQISAGLLEKIQIEEKGFDRDVSYASCYMHETGHTLGFNPIPGHGKWGWLLRLTLPLYKSCMSYGWMYRMVDYSDGSRPHLGPFIGDYDDWERMDLTYFLKNW
;
A
#
# COMPACT_ATOMS: atom_id res chain seq x y z
N MET A 1 64.75 29.56 79.76
CA MET A 1 63.85 28.41 79.53
C MET A 1 62.50 28.95 79.10
N LYS A 2 62.13 28.70 77.84
CA LYS A 2 60.98 29.27 77.12
C LYS A 2 59.66 28.68 77.64
N LYS A 3 58.66 29.52 77.90
CA LYS A 3 57.25 29.11 78.06
C LYS A 3 56.54 29.44 76.75
N ASN A 4 56.16 28.41 76.01
CA ASN A 4 55.36 28.48 74.78
C ASN A 4 53.88 28.64 75.15
N GLN A 5 53.27 29.75 74.74
CA GLN A 5 51.81 29.87 74.60
C GLN A 5 51.41 29.26 73.25
N LYS A 6 50.50 28.29 73.28
CA LYS A 6 49.90 27.68 72.09
C LYS A 6 48.77 28.57 71.59
N TYR A 7 48.83 28.99 70.33
CA TYR A 7 47.70 29.58 69.61
C TYR A 7 46.89 28.46 68.95
N LEU A 8 45.58 28.54 69.09
CA LEU A 8 44.59 27.68 68.46
C LEU A 8 44.34 28.22 67.03
N ILE A 9 44.68 27.43 66.01
CA ILE A 9 44.36 27.73 64.60
C ILE A 9 43.05 27.01 64.28
N ILE A 10 42.01 27.78 63.95
CA ILE A 10 40.76 27.28 63.40
C ILE A 10 40.93 27.18 61.88
N LEU A 11 40.84 25.96 61.36
CA LEU A 11 40.89 25.68 59.92
C LEU A 11 39.46 25.82 59.35
N LEU A 12 39.22 26.88 58.57
CA LEU A 12 37.99 27.07 57.79
C LEU A 12 38.14 26.31 56.46
N ILE A 13 37.38 25.23 56.30
CA ILE A 13 37.25 24.49 55.04
C ILE A 13 36.19 25.22 54.20
N PHE A 14 36.61 25.84 53.10
CA PHE A 14 35.72 26.33 52.06
C PHE A 14 35.27 25.15 51.19
N ILE A 15 34.00 24.75 51.31
CA ILE A 15 33.35 23.86 50.35
C ILE A 15 32.92 24.74 49.17
N LEU A 16 33.63 24.63 48.04
CA LEU A 16 33.18 25.17 46.76
C LEU A 16 32.00 24.32 46.29
N PHE A 17 30.78 24.86 46.40
CA PHE A 17 29.65 24.37 45.63
C PHE A 17 29.86 24.79 44.18
N THR A 18 30.21 23.84 43.32
CA THR A 18 30.05 23.99 41.87
C THR A 18 28.56 23.97 41.59
N ILE A 19 27.98 25.13 41.32
CA ILE A 19 26.66 25.22 40.70
C ILE A 19 26.82 24.59 39.31
N PRO A 20 26.04 23.57 38.94
CA PRO A 20 26.04 23.10 37.56
C PRO A 20 25.57 24.26 36.70
N THR A 21 26.47 24.78 35.86
CA THR A 21 26.09 25.65 34.77
C THR A 21 25.31 24.78 33.80
N PHE A 22 23.98 24.86 33.85
CA PHE A 22 23.17 24.43 32.71
C PHE A 22 23.70 25.18 31.49
N PRO A 23 23.98 24.50 30.37
CA PRO A 23 24.26 25.21 29.13
C PRO A 23 23.11 26.17 28.90
N SER A 24 23.43 27.44 28.77
CA SER A 24 22.45 28.41 28.28
C SER A 24 22.16 27.95 26.86
N ILE A 25 20.94 27.45 26.62
CA ILE A 25 20.41 27.28 25.28
C ILE A 25 20.57 28.65 24.63
N HIS A 26 21.54 28.76 23.74
CA HIS A 26 21.61 29.90 22.86
C HIS A 26 20.49 29.65 21.87
N SER A 27 19.34 30.28 22.09
CA SER A 27 18.29 30.30 21.08
C SER A 27 18.85 31.09 19.91
N ASP A 28 19.53 30.42 18.98
CA ASP A 28 19.62 30.95 17.64
C ASP A 28 18.16 31.00 17.15
N PRO A 29 17.64 32.18 16.77
CA PRO A 29 16.22 32.36 16.47
C PRO A 29 15.79 31.67 15.15
N ILE A 30 16.62 30.78 14.61
CA ILE A 30 16.47 30.09 13.33
C ILE A 30 16.99 28.64 13.50
N ASP A 31 16.70 28.00 14.63
CA ASP A 31 16.98 26.59 14.85
C ASP A 31 15.63 25.88 15.05
N ILE A 32 15.29 24.99 14.12
CA ILE A 32 13.98 24.32 14.10
C ILE A 32 13.87 23.28 15.23
N ASP A 33 14.98 22.61 15.56
CA ASP A 33 15.06 21.67 16.67
C ASP A 33 16.28 22.00 17.55
N PRO A 34 16.08 22.65 18.71
CA PRO A 34 17.18 23.02 19.59
C PRO A 34 17.78 21.83 20.38
N LEU A 35 17.23 20.61 20.25
CA LEU A 35 17.65 19.43 20.99
C LEU A 35 18.59 18.53 20.18
N VAL A 36 18.43 18.48 18.85
CA VAL A 36 19.22 17.65 17.94
C VAL A 36 19.51 18.37 16.62
N ASP A 37 20.60 17.98 15.95
CA ASP A 37 20.91 18.41 14.58
C ASP A 37 20.11 17.53 13.61
N ILE A 38 19.29 18.12 12.73
CA ILE A 38 18.30 17.39 11.94
C ILE A 38 18.96 16.67 10.77
N SER A 39 18.54 15.43 10.59
CA SER A 39 18.79 14.60 9.44
C SER A 39 17.48 13.97 9.00
N ILE A 40 17.29 13.90 7.69
CA ILE A 40 16.15 13.19 7.09
C ILE A 40 16.62 11.83 6.61
N THR A 41 15.75 10.83 6.73
CA THR A 41 15.91 9.50 6.16
C THR A 41 14.80 9.27 5.15
N ILE A 42 15.20 8.93 3.92
CA ILE A 42 14.28 8.50 2.87
C ILE A 42 14.46 6.98 2.76
N ASP A 43 13.42 6.23 3.10
CA ASP A 43 13.37 4.78 2.89
C ASP A 43 12.46 4.48 1.71
N ILE A 44 12.99 3.76 0.74
CA ILE A 44 12.18 3.15 -0.31
C ILE A 44 11.76 1.80 0.23
N LEU A 45 10.47 1.48 0.14
CA LEU A 45 9.85 0.31 0.79
C LEU A 45 9.48 -0.78 -0.22
N LYS A 46 8.99 -0.38 -1.39
CA LYS A 46 8.51 -1.30 -2.42
C LYS A 46 8.60 -0.66 -3.80
N ILE A 47 8.93 -1.47 -4.80
CA ILE A 47 8.92 -1.07 -6.23
C ILE A 47 8.22 -2.17 -7.01
N ARG A 48 7.28 -1.78 -7.87
CA ARG A 48 6.59 -2.72 -8.77
C ARG A 48 6.40 -2.12 -10.14
N SER A 49 6.69 -2.91 -11.15
CA SER A 49 6.20 -2.66 -12.49
C SER A 49 4.69 -2.91 -12.55
N LEU A 50 3.94 -1.98 -13.15
CA LEU A 50 2.51 -2.14 -13.41
C LEU A 50 2.24 -2.74 -14.79
N GLU A 51 3.27 -3.27 -15.47
CA GLU A 51 3.16 -3.95 -16.75
C GLU A 51 2.03 -4.99 -16.76
N HIS A 52 1.05 -4.76 -17.62
CA HIS A 52 -0.05 -5.68 -17.82
C HIS A 52 -0.22 -6.04 -19.30
N ASN A 53 -0.50 -7.32 -19.58
CA ASN A 53 -1.00 -7.70 -20.89
C ASN A 53 -2.50 -7.46 -20.92
N ASP A 54 -2.89 -6.27 -21.36
CA ASP A 54 -4.24 -5.79 -21.22
C ASP A 54 -5.14 -6.17 -22.41
N PRO A 55 -6.09 -7.10 -22.24
CA PRO A 55 -7.00 -7.46 -23.33
C PRO A 55 -8.00 -6.36 -23.63
N GLN A 56 -8.09 -5.30 -22.80
CA GLN A 56 -8.79 -4.07 -23.15
C GLN A 56 -8.22 -3.45 -24.42
N LEU A 57 -6.90 -3.61 -24.60
CA LEU A 57 -6.08 -3.09 -25.68
C LEU A 57 -5.57 -4.23 -26.57
N ASP A 58 -5.00 -3.88 -27.72
CA ASP A 58 -4.39 -4.85 -28.65
C ASP A 58 -2.84 -4.82 -28.56
N PHE A 59 -2.29 -4.32 -27.45
CA PHE A 59 -0.85 -4.27 -27.16
C PHE A 59 -0.57 -4.73 -25.73
N LYS A 60 0.70 -5.07 -25.47
CA LYS A 60 1.20 -5.44 -24.14
C LYS A 60 1.99 -4.26 -23.60
N GLU A 61 1.70 -3.83 -22.38
CA GLU A 61 2.56 -2.89 -21.68
C GLU A 61 3.86 -3.59 -21.27
N ILE A 62 4.97 -3.00 -21.70
CA ILE A 62 6.31 -3.50 -21.45
C ILE A 62 7.24 -2.31 -21.21
N ILE A 63 7.87 -2.32 -20.05
CA ILE A 63 9.12 -1.65 -19.77
C ILE A 63 10.14 -2.36 -20.64
N ASP A 64 10.54 -3.59 -20.37
CA ASP A 64 11.54 -4.30 -21.20
C ASP A 64 10.93 -5.31 -22.21
N GLU A 65 11.43 -5.28 -23.45
CA GLU A 65 11.00 -6.17 -24.53
C GLU A 65 11.56 -7.59 -24.36
N ASP A 66 12.80 -7.72 -23.91
CA ASP A 66 13.57 -8.96 -23.97
C ASP A 66 13.85 -9.58 -22.58
N SER A 67 13.69 -8.83 -21.48
CA SER A 67 13.87 -9.32 -20.11
C SER A 67 12.93 -8.64 -19.09
N ASN A 68 13.17 -8.84 -17.79
CA ASN A 68 12.50 -8.05 -16.75
C ASN A 68 13.35 -6.78 -16.50
N PRO A 69 12.76 -5.70 -15.96
CA PRO A 69 13.50 -4.48 -15.66
C PRO A 69 14.70 -4.67 -14.74
N ASP A 70 15.70 -3.81 -14.92
CA ASP A 70 16.90 -3.64 -14.12
C ASP A 70 16.82 -2.31 -13.36
N PHE A 71 16.01 -2.26 -12.29
CA PHE A 71 15.67 -1.01 -11.62
C PHE A 71 16.84 -0.37 -10.85
N TYR A 72 16.96 0.95 -10.88
CA TYR A 72 17.74 1.73 -9.91
C TYR A 72 17.09 3.09 -9.65
N ILE A 73 17.43 3.68 -8.51
CA ILE A 73 16.80 4.89 -7.99
C ILE A 73 17.80 6.02 -8.03
N VAL A 74 17.35 7.20 -8.45
CA VAL A 74 18.10 8.45 -8.34
C VAL A 74 17.33 9.38 -7.43
N VAL A 75 18.00 9.94 -6.42
CA VAL A 75 17.42 10.91 -5.49
C VAL A 75 18.25 12.19 -5.52
N ASP A 76 17.64 13.29 -5.94
CA ASP A 76 18.24 14.62 -5.98
C ASP A 76 17.65 15.47 -4.84
N ILE A 77 18.51 16.00 -3.97
CA ILE A 77 18.09 16.75 -2.79
C ILE A 77 18.64 18.16 -2.86
N THR A 78 17.76 19.13 -2.71
CA THR A 78 18.08 20.55 -2.69
C THR A 78 17.75 21.15 -1.33
N THR A 79 18.78 21.64 -0.64
CA THR A 79 18.64 22.36 0.64
C THR A 79 19.07 23.80 0.49
N ILE A 80 18.44 24.72 1.22
CA ILE A 80 18.84 26.12 1.28
C ILE A 80 19.76 26.33 2.48
N ASN A 81 21.01 26.74 2.24
CA ASN A 81 21.91 27.22 3.29
C ASN A 81 22.06 28.74 3.16
N GLY A 82 21.30 29.48 3.96
CA GLY A 82 21.21 30.93 3.89
C GLY A 82 20.58 31.44 2.59
N SER A 83 21.40 31.83 1.61
CA SER A 83 20.93 32.30 0.28
C SER A 83 21.49 31.46 -0.88
N ILE A 84 22.05 30.28 -0.56
CA ILE A 84 22.68 29.38 -1.52
C ILE A 84 21.89 28.07 -1.51
N ALA A 85 21.36 27.69 -2.68
CA ALA A 85 20.83 26.36 -2.89
C ALA A 85 22.00 25.38 -3.08
N VAL A 86 21.98 24.27 -2.36
CA VAL A 86 22.93 23.16 -2.48
C VAL A 86 22.16 21.95 -2.96
N ASN A 87 22.52 21.44 -4.13
CA ASN A 87 21.95 20.23 -4.71
C ASN A 87 22.94 19.06 -4.57
N ARG A 88 22.44 17.88 -4.20
CA ARG A 88 23.20 16.63 -4.06
C ARG A 88 22.41 15.49 -4.70
N GLN A 89 23.09 14.69 -5.51
CA GLN A 89 22.52 13.50 -6.14
C GLN A 89 23.01 12.22 -5.48
N TYR A 90 22.11 11.26 -5.31
CA TYR A 90 22.37 9.93 -4.78
C TYR A 90 21.77 8.89 -5.73
N ILE A 91 22.48 7.77 -5.91
CA ILE A 91 22.07 6.70 -6.83
C ILE A 91 22.17 5.37 -6.08
N SER A 92 21.14 4.52 -6.20
CA SER A 92 21.13 3.18 -5.59
C SER A 92 22.02 2.19 -6.35
N ASP A 93 22.21 1.00 -5.78
CA ASP A 93 22.61 -0.17 -6.56
C ASP A 93 21.45 -0.59 -7.51
N ILE A 94 21.78 -1.36 -8.54
CA ILE A 94 20.80 -1.89 -9.50
C ILE A 94 20.16 -3.17 -8.96
N PHE A 95 18.83 -3.23 -9.03
CA PHE A 95 17.99 -4.39 -8.78
C PHE A 95 17.75 -5.17 -10.07
N TRP A 96 18.60 -6.16 -10.32
CA TRP A 96 18.65 -6.85 -11.60
C TRP A 96 17.47 -7.79 -11.88
N ASN A 97 16.92 -7.70 -13.10
CA ASN A 97 16.01 -8.61 -13.77
C ASN A 97 14.80 -9.00 -12.90
N THR A 98 14.16 -8.00 -12.31
CA THR A 98 13.00 -8.16 -11.43
C THR A 98 11.92 -7.13 -11.72
N LYS A 99 10.67 -7.55 -11.68
CA LYS A 99 9.51 -6.66 -11.82
C LYS A 99 9.03 -6.10 -10.48
N TYR A 100 9.33 -6.81 -9.40
CA TYR A 100 8.75 -6.55 -8.09
C TYR A 100 9.83 -6.66 -7.02
N ILE A 101 9.86 -5.70 -6.11
CA ILE A 101 10.78 -5.63 -4.98
C ILE A 101 9.94 -5.21 -3.77
N TYR A 102 9.75 -6.12 -2.81
CA TYR A 102 8.88 -5.92 -1.65
C TYR A 102 9.64 -5.66 -0.34
N ASP A 103 10.96 -5.82 -0.37
CA ASP A 103 11.87 -5.53 0.75
C ASP A 103 13.10 -4.85 0.14
N THR A 104 12.98 -3.54 -0.08
CA THR A 104 14.04 -2.74 -0.69
C THR A 104 15.09 -2.38 0.36
N PRO A 105 16.38 -2.70 0.13
CA PRO A 105 17.46 -2.36 1.05
C PRO A 105 17.92 -0.88 0.93
N TYR A 106 17.18 -0.03 0.21
CA TYR A 106 17.62 1.34 -0.07
C TYR A 106 17.06 2.32 0.96
N SER A 107 17.98 2.85 1.77
CA SER A 107 17.74 3.85 2.80
C SER A 107 18.81 4.92 2.71
N LEU A 108 18.39 6.19 2.69
CA LEU A 108 19.26 7.35 2.53
C LEU A 108 19.06 8.33 3.68
N THR A 109 20.01 8.38 4.61
CA THR A 109 20.04 9.38 5.69
C THR A 109 21.00 10.53 5.38
N ILE A 110 20.51 11.77 5.45
CA ILE A 110 21.26 12.98 5.13
C ILE A 110 21.02 14.06 6.18
N ASN A 111 22.10 14.67 6.65
CA ASN A 111 22.04 15.89 7.45
C ASN A 111 21.61 17.09 6.58
N VAL A 112 20.63 17.83 7.08
CA VAL A 112 20.03 19.01 6.45
C VAL A 112 20.28 20.25 7.32
N PRO A 113 20.24 21.47 6.76
CA PRO A 113 20.40 22.67 7.57
C PRO A 113 19.13 23.00 8.36
N ASP A 114 19.24 23.01 9.69
CA ASP A 114 18.13 23.23 10.63
C ASP A 114 17.65 24.69 10.68
N GLU A 115 18.30 25.57 9.91
CA GLU A 115 17.87 26.94 9.68
C GLU A 115 16.88 27.11 8.51
N SER A 116 16.64 26.07 7.72
CA SER A 116 15.71 26.07 6.59
C SER A 116 14.55 25.13 6.85
N GLU A 117 13.33 25.63 6.70
CA GLU A 117 12.12 24.82 6.91
C GLU A 117 11.88 23.78 5.82
N ILE A 118 12.38 24.03 4.62
CA ILE A 118 12.06 23.25 3.43
C ILE A 118 13.29 22.49 2.91
N VAL A 119 13.04 21.24 2.53
CA VAL A 119 13.94 20.38 1.76
C VAL A 119 13.19 19.91 0.51
N ASP A 120 13.70 20.28 -0.66
CA ASP A 120 13.14 19.81 -1.93
C ASP A 120 13.85 18.52 -2.35
N ILE A 121 13.09 17.52 -2.76
CA ILE A 121 13.54 16.16 -3.07
C ILE A 121 12.95 15.79 -4.42
N VAL A 122 13.76 15.27 -5.33
CA VAL A 122 13.30 14.66 -6.58
C VAL A 122 13.67 13.19 -6.56
N ILE A 123 12.70 12.31 -6.81
CA ILE A 123 12.88 10.86 -6.86
C ILE A 123 12.64 10.40 -8.30
N GLN A 124 13.56 9.60 -8.84
CA GLN A 124 13.45 9.01 -10.16
C GLN A 124 13.66 7.49 -10.09
N LEU A 125 12.85 6.73 -10.83
CA LEU A 125 13.01 5.29 -11.01
C LEU A 125 13.46 4.99 -12.44
N TRP A 126 14.58 4.31 -12.59
CA TRP A 126 15.16 4.02 -13.90
C TRP A 126 15.26 2.52 -14.14
N ASP A 127 15.08 2.12 -15.40
CA ASP A 127 15.42 0.80 -15.93
C ASP A 127 16.76 0.89 -16.66
N ALA A 128 17.76 0.13 -16.21
CA ALA A 128 19.12 0.18 -16.75
C ALA A 128 19.23 -0.46 -18.14
N ALA A 129 20.14 0.08 -18.96
CA ALA A 129 20.44 -0.48 -20.27
C ALA A 129 21.00 -1.91 -20.18
N ASP A 130 20.45 -2.81 -20.99
CA ASP A 130 20.77 -4.23 -20.98
C ASP A 130 20.99 -4.81 -22.42
N GLY A 131 20.86 -6.12 -22.58
CA GLY A 131 20.99 -6.77 -23.89
C GLY A 131 19.88 -6.41 -24.89
N GLY A 132 18.68 -6.08 -24.41
CA GLY A 132 17.51 -5.66 -25.19
C GLY A 132 17.46 -4.14 -25.44
N MET A 133 17.90 -3.35 -24.47
CA MET A 133 17.76 -1.89 -24.44
C MET A 133 19.11 -1.17 -24.42
N LYS A 134 19.34 -0.20 -25.33
CA LYS A 134 20.67 0.45 -25.48
C LYS A 134 20.95 1.59 -24.51
N ASN A 135 19.92 2.19 -23.92
CA ASN A 135 20.01 3.34 -23.03
C ASN A 135 19.11 3.08 -21.82
N ASP A 136 19.50 3.65 -20.69
CA ASP A 136 18.66 3.67 -19.48
C ASP A 136 17.36 4.42 -19.80
N ARG A 137 16.26 4.01 -19.18
CA ARG A 137 14.94 4.59 -19.40
C ARG A 137 14.30 4.96 -18.08
N LEU A 138 13.78 6.18 -18.03
CA LEU A 138 13.00 6.65 -16.90
C LEU A 138 11.63 5.93 -16.92
N CYS A 139 11.31 5.30 -15.79
CA CYS A 139 10.02 4.66 -15.55
C CYS A 139 9.07 5.67 -14.93
N ASP A 140 7.79 5.50 -15.18
CA ASP A 140 6.78 6.43 -14.71
C ASP A 140 6.35 6.10 -13.29
N ILE A 141 6.54 7.04 -12.38
CA ILE A 141 6.06 7.00 -11.00
C ILE A 141 5.33 8.31 -10.65
N SER A 142 5.08 9.17 -11.63
CA SER A 142 4.60 10.54 -11.41
C SER A 142 3.10 10.65 -11.70
N PRO A 143 2.37 11.56 -11.01
CA PRO A 143 1.02 11.94 -11.41
C PRO A 143 1.00 12.95 -12.57
N ASP A 144 2.16 13.46 -13.00
CA ASP A 144 2.24 14.53 -13.98
C ASP A 144 2.10 14.04 -15.42
N ALA A 145 1.05 14.49 -16.10
CA ALA A 145 0.81 14.12 -17.50
C ALA A 145 1.79 14.81 -18.46
N GLY A 146 2.51 14.04 -19.26
CA GLY A 146 3.48 14.61 -20.19
C GLY A 146 4.21 13.59 -21.03
N ASN A 147 5.34 13.98 -21.62
CA ASN A 147 6.23 13.11 -22.40
C ASN A 147 7.70 13.58 -22.28
N ASP A 148 7.98 14.57 -21.45
CA ASP A 148 9.32 15.00 -21.02
C ASP A 148 9.70 14.29 -19.73
N ASP A 149 10.98 14.38 -19.36
CA ASP A 149 11.51 13.66 -18.20
C ASP A 149 10.80 14.11 -16.89
N ASP A 150 10.40 15.38 -16.81
CA ASP A 150 9.64 15.98 -15.70
C ASP A 150 8.25 15.30 -15.49
N ALA A 151 7.73 14.59 -16.50
CA ALA A 151 6.46 13.87 -16.40
C ALA A 151 6.59 12.46 -15.79
N TYR A 152 7.80 12.04 -15.41
CA TYR A 152 8.08 10.70 -14.90
C TYR A 152 8.83 10.71 -13.57
N ASP A 153 9.41 11.85 -13.18
CA ASP A 153 10.00 12.02 -11.86
C ASP A 153 9.02 12.65 -10.88
N VAL A 154 9.37 12.53 -9.60
CA VAL A 154 8.48 12.87 -8.49
C VAL A 154 9.14 13.95 -7.64
N GLU A 155 8.42 15.04 -7.48
CA GLU A 155 8.85 16.26 -6.83
C GLU A 155 8.18 16.39 -5.45
N ILE A 156 9.00 16.28 -4.40
CA ILE A 156 8.56 16.30 -3.01
C ILE A 156 9.16 17.50 -2.29
N THR A 157 8.30 18.26 -1.61
CA THR A 157 8.66 19.35 -0.71
C THR A 157 8.44 18.89 0.73
N TYR A 158 9.52 18.52 1.44
CA TYR A 158 9.46 18.10 2.84
C TYR A 158 9.61 19.30 3.79
N ASN A 159 8.76 19.37 4.81
CA ASN A 159 8.75 20.43 5.80
C ASN A 159 9.31 19.95 7.15
N LEU A 160 10.46 20.48 7.56
CA LEU A 160 11.16 20.10 8.80
C LEU A 160 10.40 20.47 10.09
N ARG A 161 9.46 21.42 10.02
CA ARG A 161 8.63 21.80 11.18
C ARG A 161 7.52 20.79 11.42
N THR A 162 6.87 20.33 10.35
CA THR A 162 5.71 19.43 10.47
C THR A 162 6.10 17.97 10.34
N GLY A 163 7.25 17.67 9.75
CA GLY A 163 7.72 16.31 9.45
C GLY A 163 6.86 15.63 8.39
N ARG A 164 6.24 16.44 7.53
CA ARG A 164 5.31 16.00 6.48
C ARG A 164 5.76 16.59 5.15
N TRP A 165 5.28 16.03 4.06
CA TRP A 165 5.60 16.49 2.72
C TRP A 165 4.36 16.76 1.87
N SER A 166 4.61 17.39 0.73
CA SER A 166 3.64 17.72 -0.32
C SER A 166 4.35 17.79 -1.66
N GLY A 167 3.61 17.83 -2.76
CA GLY A 167 4.15 17.86 -4.10
C GLY A 167 3.37 16.87 -4.96
N ASP A 168 4.08 16.02 -5.67
CA ASP A 168 3.50 14.93 -6.47
C ASP A 168 2.91 13.82 -5.61
N ASP A 169 3.48 13.59 -4.42
CA ASP A 169 2.82 12.85 -3.33
C ASP A 169 2.51 13.82 -2.19
N ALA A 170 1.29 13.70 -1.65
CA ALA A 170 0.81 14.54 -0.57
C ALA A 170 -0.30 13.85 0.22
N LEU A 171 -0.51 14.29 1.46
CA LEU A 171 -1.69 13.87 2.22
C LEU A 171 -2.97 14.07 1.41
N LYS A 172 -3.80 13.02 1.34
CA LYS A 172 -5.12 13.02 0.67
C LYS A 172 -5.03 13.10 -0.86
N ASP A 173 -3.90 12.71 -1.45
CA ASP A 173 -3.82 12.45 -2.89
C ASP A 173 -4.58 11.18 -3.29
N ALA A 174 -4.59 10.86 -4.58
CA ALA A 174 -5.41 9.77 -5.10
C ALA A 174 -4.81 8.39 -4.84
N SER A 175 -3.48 8.30 -4.74
CA SER A 175 -2.73 7.06 -4.66
C SER A 175 -2.34 6.67 -3.23
N GLY A 176 -2.41 7.59 -2.26
CA GLY A 176 -2.11 7.35 -0.85
C GLY A 176 -0.77 7.92 -0.42
N TYR A 177 -0.70 8.42 0.81
CA TYR A 177 0.46 9.16 1.30
C TYR A 177 1.71 8.27 1.46
N GLY A 178 2.76 8.54 0.70
CA GLY A 178 3.96 7.72 0.60
C GLY A 178 3.87 6.61 -0.45
N ARG A 179 2.95 6.72 -1.41
CA ARG A 179 2.77 5.78 -2.52
C ARG A 179 2.63 6.54 -3.83
N LEU A 180 3.58 6.26 -4.72
CA LEU A 180 3.66 6.78 -6.07
C LEU A 180 3.09 5.78 -7.06
N ASN A 181 2.34 6.27 -8.04
CA ASN A 181 1.68 5.45 -9.04
C ASN A 181 1.70 6.16 -10.41
N GLY A 182 2.51 5.65 -11.36
CA GLY A 182 2.62 6.25 -12.70
C GLY A 182 1.30 6.28 -13.49
N CYS A 183 0.29 5.52 -13.08
CA CYS A 183 -1.03 5.59 -13.72
C CYS A 183 -1.84 6.84 -13.34
N ASP A 184 -1.41 7.63 -12.34
CA ASP A 184 -2.17 8.76 -11.79
C ASP A 184 -2.35 9.92 -12.78
N ASP A 185 -1.50 9.98 -13.80
CA ASP A 185 -1.57 10.93 -14.90
C ASP A 185 -2.69 10.58 -15.93
N GLY A 186 -3.33 9.43 -15.76
CA GLY A 186 -4.42 8.90 -16.59
C GLY A 186 -3.98 7.96 -17.71
N THR A 187 -2.73 7.49 -17.70
CA THR A 187 -2.12 6.62 -18.72
C THR A 187 -2.38 5.13 -18.53
N ILE A 188 -3.24 4.74 -17.57
CA ILE A 188 -3.65 3.35 -17.26
C ILE A 188 -3.64 2.45 -18.49
N TYR A 189 -4.40 2.79 -19.54
CA TYR A 189 -4.54 1.97 -20.75
C TYR A 189 -3.65 2.41 -21.91
N THR A 190 -2.43 2.85 -21.63
CA THR A 190 -1.45 3.31 -22.61
C THR A 190 -0.09 2.65 -22.38
N LEU A 191 0.95 3.11 -23.07
CA LEU A 191 2.31 2.57 -22.92
C LEU A 191 3.16 3.65 -22.29
N ASP A 192 3.20 3.72 -20.97
CA ASP A 192 4.02 4.72 -20.27
C ASP A 192 5.16 4.20 -19.41
N ARG A 193 5.25 2.88 -19.22
CA ARG A 193 6.24 2.27 -18.30
C ARG A 193 5.83 2.56 -16.85
N ASP A 194 4.55 2.36 -16.58
CA ASP A 194 3.94 2.66 -15.30
C ASP A 194 4.56 1.75 -14.22
N CYS A 195 4.96 2.39 -13.14
CA CYS A 195 5.52 1.77 -11.96
C CYS A 195 4.80 2.31 -10.73
N GLU A 196 4.82 1.49 -9.70
CA GLU A 196 4.44 1.82 -8.35
C GLU A 196 5.71 1.88 -7.49
N LEU A 197 5.83 2.91 -6.65
CA LEU A 197 6.91 3.05 -5.68
C LEU A 197 6.35 3.48 -4.33
N TRP A 198 6.70 2.76 -3.26
CA TRP A 198 6.35 3.15 -1.90
C TRP A 198 7.56 3.69 -1.18
N PHE A 199 7.39 4.77 -0.43
CA PHE A 199 8.46 5.41 0.31
C PHE A 199 7.96 6.02 1.62
N THR A 200 8.90 6.36 2.49
CA THR A 200 8.65 7.21 3.65
C THR A 200 9.81 8.18 3.82
N ILE A 201 9.50 9.36 4.35
CA ILE A 201 10.49 10.35 4.76
C ILE A 201 10.30 10.59 6.24
N THR A 202 11.34 10.31 7.02
CA THR A 202 11.36 10.55 8.46
C THR A 202 12.48 11.52 8.80
N GLN A 203 12.40 12.19 9.94
CA GLN A 203 13.52 12.94 10.50
C GLN A 203 13.87 12.40 11.87
N ASN A 204 15.14 12.49 12.26
CA ASN A 204 15.48 12.21 13.65
C ASN A 204 14.94 13.31 14.57
N ASP A 205 14.64 12.89 15.77
CA ASP A 205 14.06 13.62 16.88
C ASP A 205 14.76 13.18 18.18
N TYR A 206 14.47 13.84 19.30
CA TYR A 206 15.23 13.64 20.53
C TYR A 206 14.83 12.34 21.27
N ASP A 207 13.55 12.01 21.28
CA ASP A 207 12.93 10.90 22.00
C ASP A 207 12.54 9.70 21.12
N ASN A 208 12.57 9.83 19.79
CA ASN A 208 12.36 8.76 18.81
C ASN A 208 10.90 8.32 18.68
N ASP A 209 9.98 9.26 18.75
CA ASP A 209 8.55 9.07 18.55
C ASP A 209 8.05 9.53 17.16
N LEU A 210 8.99 10.03 16.34
CA LEU A 210 8.84 10.51 14.96
C LEU A 210 8.15 11.87 14.82
N ILE A 211 7.66 12.47 15.90
CA ILE A 211 6.97 13.75 15.87
C ILE A 211 8.01 14.86 16.01
N PRO A 212 8.07 15.83 15.07
CA PRO A 212 9.07 16.89 15.16
C PRO A 212 8.90 17.78 16.39
N TYR A 213 10.02 18.22 16.97
CA TYR A 213 10.07 19.18 18.08
C TYR A 213 9.10 20.36 17.93
N TYR A 214 8.99 20.94 16.72
CA TYR A 214 8.11 22.06 16.47
C TYR A 214 6.62 21.71 16.66
N MET A 215 6.20 20.53 16.19
CA MET A 215 4.82 20.06 16.38
C MET A 215 4.50 19.90 17.86
N GLU A 216 5.39 19.23 18.58
CA GLU A 216 5.18 19.00 20.01
C GLU A 216 5.19 20.29 20.83
N ASN A 217 6.19 21.16 20.64
CA ASN A 217 6.38 22.32 21.48
C ASN A 217 5.46 23.51 21.11
N GLU A 218 5.21 23.74 19.82
CA GLU A 218 4.48 24.92 19.35
C GLU A 218 3.02 24.63 18.95
N VAL A 219 2.69 23.38 18.57
CA VAL A 219 1.34 23.01 18.10
C VAL A 219 0.56 22.25 19.17
N TYR A 220 1.05 21.07 19.60
CA TYR A 220 0.32 20.16 20.49
C TYR A 220 0.54 20.46 21.97
N GLY A 221 1.67 21.07 22.33
CA GLY A 221 2.07 21.28 23.72
C GLY A 221 2.43 19.98 24.46
N THR A 222 2.82 18.93 23.72
CA THR A 222 3.44 17.70 24.23
C THR A 222 4.90 17.95 24.61
N ASN A 223 5.63 16.92 25.02
CA ASN A 223 6.97 17.09 25.58
C ASN A 223 8.04 16.40 24.72
N PRO A 224 8.87 17.17 23.98
CA PRO A 224 9.86 16.67 23.00
C PRO A 224 11.10 16.00 23.61
N MET A 225 10.94 15.49 24.82
CA MET A 225 11.96 14.75 25.56
C MET A 225 11.43 13.42 26.10
N VAL A 226 10.18 13.08 25.78
CA VAL A 226 9.47 11.90 26.24
C VAL A 226 8.62 11.40 25.10
N ASP A 227 9.00 10.23 24.59
CA ASP A 227 8.23 9.48 23.60
C ASP A 227 6.77 9.31 24.07
N ASP A 228 5.89 10.01 23.37
CA ASP A 228 4.44 9.96 23.57
C ASP A 228 3.66 9.52 22.33
N SER A 229 4.35 8.93 21.34
CA SER A 229 3.76 8.35 20.13
C SER A 229 2.54 7.48 20.40
N ASP A 230 2.64 6.55 21.36
CA ASP A 230 1.61 5.57 21.71
C ASP A 230 0.52 6.13 22.66
N LEU A 231 0.59 7.41 23.05
CA LEU A 231 -0.44 8.02 23.88
C LEU A 231 -1.67 8.40 23.06
N ASP A 232 -2.83 8.19 23.66
CA ASP A 232 -4.13 8.72 23.22
C ASP A 232 -4.51 9.83 24.22
N ILE A 233 -4.13 11.07 23.90
CA ILE A 233 -4.17 12.19 24.85
C ILE A 233 -5.61 12.64 25.09
N ASP A 234 -6.44 12.62 24.07
CA ASP A 234 -7.84 13.08 24.10
C ASP A 234 -8.87 11.96 24.33
N ASN A 235 -8.43 10.70 24.32
CA ASN A 235 -9.19 9.47 24.59
C ASN A 235 -10.21 9.14 23.50
N ASP A 236 -9.81 9.22 22.24
CA ASP A 236 -10.62 8.89 21.06
C ASP A 236 -10.27 7.57 20.35
N GLU A 237 -9.41 6.76 21.00
CA GLU A 237 -8.95 5.43 20.61
C GLU A 237 -7.80 5.37 19.58
N ILE A 238 -7.29 6.52 19.13
CA ILE A 238 -6.16 6.59 18.18
C ILE A 238 -4.92 7.18 18.88
N PRO A 239 -3.70 6.65 18.61
CA PRO A 239 -2.47 7.17 19.19
C PRO A 239 -1.92 8.39 18.44
N THR A 240 -1.20 9.22 19.18
CA THR A 240 -0.64 10.52 18.76
C THR A 240 0.19 10.42 17.48
N TRP A 241 0.99 9.37 17.29
CA TRP A 241 1.80 9.22 16.07
C TRP A 241 0.95 9.06 14.81
N TRP A 242 -0.18 8.33 14.90
CA TRP A 242 -1.02 8.05 13.75
C TRP A 242 -1.83 9.29 13.38
N GLU A 243 -2.38 9.96 14.40
CA GLU A 243 -3.06 11.23 14.23
C GLU A 243 -2.15 12.28 13.61
N TRP A 244 -0.91 12.41 14.12
CA TRP A 244 0.09 13.28 13.53
C TRP A 244 0.42 12.88 12.08
N LYS A 245 0.52 11.60 11.75
CA LYS A 245 0.80 11.19 10.36
C LYS A 245 -0.30 11.66 9.40
N TYR A 246 -1.58 11.49 9.77
CA TYR A 246 -2.73 11.74 8.89
C TYR A 246 -3.45 13.08 9.10
N ASP A 247 -2.77 14.04 9.74
CA ASP A 247 -3.23 15.43 9.92
C ASP A 247 -4.48 15.57 10.80
N TYR A 248 -4.58 14.72 11.83
CA TYR A 248 -5.45 14.91 13.00
C TYR A 248 -4.69 15.67 14.10
N ASP A 249 -5.42 16.32 15.01
CA ASP A 249 -4.84 17.03 16.17
C ASP A 249 -4.91 16.09 17.39
N PRO A 250 -3.78 15.52 17.87
CA PRO A 250 -3.77 14.52 18.94
C PRO A 250 -4.34 14.98 20.29
N THR A 251 -4.69 16.27 20.41
CA THR A 251 -5.20 16.87 21.64
C THR A 251 -6.70 17.18 21.58
N VAL A 252 -7.35 16.86 20.46
CA VAL A 252 -8.74 17.20 20.15
C VAL A 252 -9.49 15.98 19.64
N TRP A 253 -10.34 15.45 20.52
CA TRP A 253 -11.20 14.30 20.23
C TRP A 253 -11.88 14.41 18.86
N ASP A 254 -11.73 13.38 18.03
CA ASP A 254 -12.37 13.21 16.73
C ASP A 254 -13.25 11.95 16.65
N ASP A 255 -14.19 11.95 15.70
CA ASP A 255 -15.07 10.79 15.46
C ASP A 255 -14.46 9.86 14.41
N HIS A 256 -13.69 8.88 14.89
CA HIS A 256 -13.00 7.89 14.06
C HIS A 256 -13.92 6.77 13.49
N SER A 257 -15.25 6.92 13.60
CA SER A 257 -16.22 6.00 13.00
C SER A 257 -16.65 6.37 11.58
N VAL A 258 -15.99 7.37 10.98
CA VAL A 258 -16.25 7.87 9.63
C VAL A 258 -15.44 7.07 8.60
N ASP A 259 -16.08 6.73 7.49
CA ASP A 259 -15.47 6.19 6.27
C ASP A 259 -15.33 7.36 5.28
N ILE A 260 -14.11 7.82 5.04
CA ILE A 260 -13.84 9.10 4.37
C ILE A 260 -13.80 8.93 2.86
N ASP A 261 -13.16 7.87 2.39
CA ASP A 261 -12.88 7.53 1.00
C ASP A 261 -13.92 6.54 0.40
N ASN A 262 -14.82 6.01 1.23
CA ASN A 262 -15.97 5.15 0.90
C ASN A 262 -15.58 3.75 0.42
N ASP A 263 -14.53 3.18 1.00
CA ASP A 263 -14.12 1.80 0.76
C ASP A 263 -14.79 0.77 1.69
N GLY A 264 -15.52 1.25 2.71
CA GLY A 264 -16.17 0.44 3.73
C GLY A 264 -15.37 0.32 5.03
N LEU A 265 -14.23 0.99 5.13
CA LEU A 265 -13.40 1.05 6.32
C LEU A 265 -13.60 2.39 7.02
N THR A 266 -13.67 2.34 8.35
CA THR A 266 -13.72 3.57 9.15
C THR A 266 -12.29 4.02 9.44
N THR A 267 -12.08 5.27 9.82
CA THR A 267 -10.74 5.75 10.25
C THR A 267 -10.14 4.88 11.36
N LEU A 268 -10.96 4.32 12.26
CA LEU A 268 -10.51 3.36 13.27
C LEU A 268 -10.09 1.99 12.67
N HIS A 269 -10.72 1.55 11.57
CA HIS A 269 -10.27 0.37 10.83
C HIS A 269 -8.91 0.64 10.19
N GLU A 270 -8.77 1.78 9.51
CA GLU A 270 -7.52 2.23 8.88
C GLU A 270 -6.34 2.26 9.85
N TYR A 271 -6.56 2.77 11.05
CA TYR A 271 -5.56 2.67 12.11
C TYR A 271 -5.21 1.21 12.47
N LYS A 272 -6.22 0.35 12.65
CA LYS A 272 -6.00 -1.06 13.00
C LYS A 272 -5.30 -1.85 11.89
N THR A 273 -5.40 -1.39 10.65
CA THR A 273 -4.77 -1.99 9.46
C THR A 273 -3.52 -1.24 9.01
N SER A 274 -3.09 -0.17 9.70
CA SER A 274 -2.02 0.72 9.25
C SER A 274 -0.66 0.04 9.06
N GLN A 275 -0.41 -1.08 9.77
CA GLN A 275 0.79 -1.90 9.60
C GLN A 275 0.88 -2.54 8.20
N TRP A 276 -0.22 -2.59 7.46
CA TRP A 276 -0.32 -3.04 6.09
C TRP A 276 -0.50 -1.87 5.10
N PHE A 277 -0.12 -0.67 5.52
CA PHE A 277 -0.14 0.54 4.69
C PHE A 277 -1.54 1.06 4.31
N SER A 278 -2.56 0.76 5.14
CA SER A 278 -3.88 1.40 5.04
C SER A 278 -3.76 2.92 5.15
N ASP A 279 -4.52 3.64 4.32
CA ASP A 279 -4.59 5.10 4.31
C ASP A 279 -6.06 5.57 4.37
N PRO A 280 -6.47 6.36 5.37
CA PRO A 280 -7.86 6.81 5.52
C PRO A 280 -8.40 7.70 4.40
N TYR A 281 -7.58 8.05 3.42
CA TYR A 281 -7.98 8.88 2.29
C TYR A 281 -7.91 8.14 0.95
N THR A 282 -7.47 6.88 0.93
CA THR A 282 -7.29 6.08 -0.28
C THR A 282 -8.00 4.75 -0.16
N ARG A 283 -8.68 4.36 -1.24
CA ARG A 283 -9.50 3.15 -1.28
C ARG A 283 -8.66 1.91 -1.08
N ASP A 284 -8.86 1.22 0.04
CA ASP A 284 -8.27 -0.06 0.35
C ASP A 284 -9.24 -1.21 0.04
N LEU A 285 -8.69 -2.36 -0.34
CA LEU A 285 -9.46 -3.59 -0.53
C LEU A 285 -8.74 -4.76 0.12
N PHE A 286 -9.20 -5.14 1.31
CA PHE A 286 -8.63 -6.24 2.10
C PHE A 286 -9.29 -7.58 1.78
N LEU A 287 -8.47 -8.58 1.43
CA LEU A 287 -8.89 -9.96 1.21
C LEU A 287 -8.07 -10.92 2.04
N GLU A 288 -8.74 -11.92 2.58
CA GLU A 288 -8.10 -13.09 3.17
C GLU A 288 -8.21 -14.27 2.20
N LEU A 289 -7.10 -14.98 2.00
CA LEU A 289 -7.00 -16.15 1.12
C LEU A 289 -6.61 -17.39 1.91
N ASP A 290 -7.62 -18.16 2.33
CA ASP A 290 -7.39 -19.50 2.87
C ASP A 290 -7.11 -20.51 1.75
N GLN A 291 -6.26 -21.49 2.04
CA GLN A 291 -5.86 -22.51 1.06
C GLN A 291 -5.86 -23.90 1.69
N MET A 292 -6.13 -24.94 0.91
CA MET A 292 -6.03 -26.31 1.44
C MET A 292 -4.58 -26.75 1.60
N GLU A 293 -4.30 -27.51 2.66
CA GLU A 293 -3.10 -28.33 2.80
C GLU A 293 -2.88 -29.23 1.56
N GLU A 294 -1.64 -29.62 1.31
CA GLU A 294 -1.31 -30.56 0.24
C GLU A 294 -2.03 -31.91 0.46
N GLY A 295 -2.82 -32.32 -0.53
CA GLY A 295 -3.50 -33.60 -0.52
C GLY A 295 -2.63 -34.77 -0.99
N PRO A 296 -3.12 -36.01 -0.87
CA PRO A 296 -2.42 -37.19 -1.35
C PRO A 296 -2.00 -37.10 -2.83
N ASN A 297 -0.84 -37.64 -3.20
CA ASN A 297 -0.32 -37.64 -4.58
C ASN A 297 -0.10 -36.23 -5.18
N ASN A 298 0.36 -35.27 -4.38
CA ASN A 298 0.64 -33.90 -4.79
C ASN A 298 -0.60 -33.20 -5.37
N MET A 299 -1.77 -33.44 -4.77
CA MET A 299 -2.97 -32.67 -5.05
C MET A 299 -2.84 -31.32 -4.34
N ILE A 300 -2.32 -30.33 -5.07
CA ILE A 300 -1.97 -29.00 -4.55
C ILE A 300 -3.12 -28.02 -4.85
N SER A 301 -3.46 -27.19 -3.85
CA SER A 301 -4.38 -26.06 -3.96
C SER A 301 -3.63 -24.79 -3.57
N GLU A 302 -2.65 -24.41 -4.40
CA GLU A 302 -1.80 -23.25 -4.15
C GLU A 302 -2.11 -22.16 -5.19
N PHE A 303 -2.39 -20.97 -4.69
CA PHE A 303 -2.68 -19.80 -5.50
C PHE A 303 -1.37 -19.26 -6.11
N PRO A 304 -1.24 -19.19 -7.44
CA PRO A 304 0.02 -18.83 -8.07
C PRO A 304 0.47 -17.42 -7.74
N ASN A 305 1.77 -17.20 -7.47
CA ASN A 305 2.30 -15.86 -7.20
C ASN A 305 2.09 -14.90 -8.39
N GLY A 306 2.25 -15.38 -9.63
CA GLY A 306 1.96 -14.56 -10.81
C GLY A 306 0.48 -14.14 -10.89
N ALA A 307 -0.44 -14.95 -10.37
CA ALA A 307 -1.86 -14.57 -10.27
C ALA A 307 -2.09 -13.47 -9.23
N LYS A 308 -1.36 -13.50 -8.10
CA LYS A 308 -1.41 -12.43 -7.08
C LYS A 308 -0.95 -11.10 -7.67
N GLU A 309 0.18 -11.10 -8.38
CA GLU A 309 0.70 -9.91 -9.05
C GLU A 309 -0.29 -9.32 -10.05
N LEU A 310 -0.95 -10.16 -10.86
CA LEU A 310 -1.99 -9.69 -11.78
C LEU A 310 -3.18 -9.05 -11.05
N LEU A 311 -3.53 -9.51 -9.85
CA LEU A 311 -4.59 -8.90 -9.04
C LEU A 311 -4.14 -7.54 -8.51
N TYR A 312 -2.99 -7.48 -7.84
CA TYR A 312 -2.40 -6.21 -7.37
C TYR A 312 -2.34 -5.20 -8.51
N THR A 313 -1.70 -5.54 -9.64
CA THR A 313 -1.59 -4.64 -10.80
C THR A 313 -2.95 -4.15 -11.31
N ALA A 314 -3.98 -4.99 -11.38
CA ALA A 314 -5.28 -4.57 -11.90
C ALA A 314 -5.97 -3.51 -11.02
N TYR A 315 -5.91 -3.68 -9.70
CA TYR A 315 -6.52 -2.76 -8.73
C TYR A 315 -5.65 -1.52 -8.48
N ASP A 316 -4.33 -1.70 -8.36
CA ASP A 316 -3.39 -0.62 -8.06
C ASP A 316 -3.35 0.42 -9.20
N ARG A 317 -3.44 0.00 -10.47
CA ARG A 317 -3.60 0.90 -11.64
C ARG A 317 -4.85 1.79 -11.55
N GLN A 318 -5.81 1.45 -10.69
CA GLN A 318 -7.08 2.16 -10.52
C GLN A 318 -7.15 2.92 -9.19
N ASN A 319 -6.05 3.02 -8.44
CA ASN A 319 -6.03 3.53 -7.07
C ASN A 319 -7.10 2.88 -6.20
N VAL A 320 -7.12 1.55 -6.23
CA VAL A 320 -7.70 0.70 -5.19
C VAL A 320 -6.53 -0.13 -4.68
N VAL A 321 -6.01 0.18 -3.50
CA VAL A 321 -4.85 -0.51 -2.95
C VAL A 321 -5.30 -1.90 -2.54
N TYR A 322 -4.79 -2.90 -3.25
CA TYR A 322 -5.20 -4.28 -3.03
C TYR A 322 -4.36 -4.92 -1.93
N HIS A 323 -5.01 -5.41 -0.88
CA HIS A 323 -4.35 -6.10 0.24
C HIS A 323 -4.77 -7.56 0.24
N LEU A 324 -3.82 -8.47 -0.07
CA LEU A 324 -4.07 -9.90 -0.03
C LEU A 324 -3.30 -10.56 1.11
N ASP A 325 -4.03 -10.89 2.17
CA ASP A 325 -3.53 -11.75 3.25
C ASP A 325 -3.52 -13.21 2.77
N ASP A 326 -2.34 -13.69 2.38
CA ASP A 326 -2.09 -15.06 1.93
C ASP A 326 -1.23 -15.87 2.92
N GLY A 327 -1.09 -15.37 4.15
CA GLY A 327 -0.28 -15.99 5.20
C GLY A 327 1.18 -15.53 5.21
N THR A 328 1.59 -14.64 4.31
CA THR A 328 2.99 -14.16 4.20
C THR A 328 3.24 -12.79 4.81
N TRP A 329 2.21 -12.12 5.31
CA TRP A 329 2.35 -10.81 5.95
C TRP A 329 3.23 -10.88 7.20
N ILE A 330 3.99 -9.81 7.43
CA ILE A 330 4.75 -9.63 8.67
C ILE A 330 3.75 -9.30 9.79
N GLY A 331 3.84 -10.03 10.91
CA GLY A 331 2.96 -9.82 12.06
C GLY A 331 1.80 -10.81 12.12
N GLU A 332 0.60 -10.33 12.44
CA GLU A 332 -0.61 -11.15 12.51
C GLU A 332 -1.19 -11.36 11.10
N THR A 333 -1.50 -12.60 10.76
CA THR A 333 -2.21 -12.97 9.53
C THR A 333 -3.41 -13.82 9.92
N GLY A 334 -4.52 -13.65 9.18
CA GLY A 334 -5.71 -14.50 9.32
C GLY A 334 -5.74 -15.66 8.33
N SER A 335 -4.98 -15.60 7.24
CA SER A 335 -4.96 -16.65 6.22
C SER A 335 -4.32 -17.94 6.74
N GLU A 336 -5.03 -19.05 6.59
CA GLU A 336 -4.63 -20.35 7.09
C GLU A 336 -4.61 -21.45 6.02
N TYR A 337 -3.82 -22.49 6.30
CA TYR A 337 -3.94 -23.76 5.59
C TYR A 337 -5.04 -24.61 6.24
N ILE A 338 -6.11 -24.87 5.50
CA ILE A 338 -7.23 -25.69 5.94
C ILE A 338 -7.04 -27.17 5.56
N PRO A 339 -7.61 -28.13 6.31
CA PRO A 339 -7.46 -29.55 6.01
C PRO A 339 -7.88 -29.90 4.59
N PHE A 340 -7.05 -30.69 3.92
CA PHE A 340 -7.35 -31.14 2.56
C PHE A 340 -8.66 -31.93 2.51
N ASP A 341 -9.50 -31.57 1.53
CA ASP A 341 -10.70 -32.32 1.17
C ASP A 341 -10.77 -32.49 -0.36
N PRO A 342 -10.85 -33.74 -0.87
CA PRO A 342 -10.86 -33.99 -2.31
C PRO A 342 -12.12 -33.47 -3.02
N VAL A 343 -13.25 -33.30 -2.32
CA VAL A 343 -14.49 -32.77 -2.90
C VAL A 343 -15.31 -32.05 -1.82
N THR A 344 -15.32 -30.72 -1.88
CA THR A 344 -16.02 -29.87 -0.92
C THR A 344 -17.42 -29.50 -1.37
N ASP A 345 -18.38 -29.65 -0.47
CA ASP A 345 -19.76 -29.25 -0.65
C ASP A 345 -20.12 -27.90 0.01
N PHE A 346 -21.33 -27.42 -0.25
CA PHE A 346 -21.79 -26.13 0.25
C PHE A 346 -21.89 -26.05 1.78
N SER A 347 -22.19 -27.17 2.46
CA SER A 347 -22.25 -27.22 3.92
C SER A 347 -20.86 -27.13 4.52
N GLU A 348 -19.89 -27.81 3.90
CA GLU A 348 -18.49 -27.76 4.30
C GLU A 348 -17.90 -26.36 4.12
N LEU A 349 -18.19 -25.67 3.02
CA LEU A 349 -17.76 -24.26 2.83
C LEU A 349 -18.25 -23.32 3.94
N ARG A 350 -19.49 -23.49 4.41
CA ARG A 350 -19.99 -22.69 5.55
C ARG A 350 -19.27 -23.03 6.85
N GLN A 351 -18.91 -24.29 7.03
CA GLN A 351 -18.15 -24.72 8.19
C GLN A 351 -16.73 -24.16 8.13
N ILE A 352 -16.07 -24.23 6.98
CA ILE A 352 -14.76 -23.63 6.75
C ILE A 352 -14.77 -22.14 7.13
N TYR A 353 -15.73 -21.37 6.61
CA TYR A 353 -15.87 -19.95 6.98
C TYR A 353 -16.05 -19.72 8.50
N THR A 354 -16.77 -20.61 9.18
CA THR A 354 -16.99 -20.47 10.63
C THR A 354 -15.74 -20.83 11.43
N ASP A 355 -15.04 -21.88 11.01
CA ASP A 355 -13.94 -22.48 11.76
C ASP A 355 -12.61 -21.73 11.54
N TYR A 356 -12.39 -21.21 10.32
CA TYR A 356 -11.13 -20.58 9.89
C TYR A 356 -11.25 -19.05 9.83
N PHE A 357 -12.09 -18.47 8.97
CA PHE A 357 -12.23 -17.00 8.93
C PHE A 357 -12.77 -16.38 10.23
N LEU A 358 -13.86 -16.94 10.79
CA LEU A 358 -14.48 -16.39 12.00
C LEU A 358 -13.87 -16.93 13.30
N HIS A 359 -13.16 -18.07 13.26
CA HIS A 359 -12.71 -18.82 14.43
C HIS A 359 -13.79 -19.03 15.51
N GLY A 360 -15.03 -19.24 15.09
CA GLY A 360 -16.18 -19.43 15.96
C GLY A 360 -16.70 -18.16 16.65
N ASP A 361 -16.16 -16.97 16.34
CA ASP A 361 -16.65 -15.67 16.80
C ASP A 361 -17.41 -14.95 15.68
N GLU A 362 -18.74 -14.84 15.82
CA GLU A 362 -19.59 -14.15 14.84
C GLU A 362 -19.32 -12.63 14.75
N ASN A 363 -18.64 -12.07 15.77
CA ASN A 363 -18.21 -10.67 15.83
C ASN A 363 -16.70 -10.52 15.60
N ASN A 364 -16.05 -11.51 14.97
CA ASN A 364 -14.64 -11.40 14.62
C ASN A 364 -14.42 -10.11 13.79
N PRO A 365 -13.54 -9.20 14.22
CA PRO A 365 -13.36 -7.89 13.58
C PRO A 365 -12.90 -7.99 12.12
N ARG A 366 -12.28 -9.12 11.73
CA ARG A 366 -11.90 -9.34 10.32
C ARG A 366 -13.11 -9.33 9.40
N ARG A 367 -14.31 -9.67 9.88
CA ARG A 367 -15.53 -9.60 9.08
C ARG A 367 -15.93 -8.18 8.67
N GLU A 368 -15.48 -7.17 9.40
CA GLU A 368 -15.75 -5.76 9.12
C GLU A 368 -14.74 -5.13 8.16
N ILE A 369 -13.65 -5.85 7.85
CA ILE A 369 -12.52 -5.34 7.06
C ILE A 369 -12.26 -6.22 5.82
N PHE A 370 -12.22 -7.54 5.99
CA PHE A 370 -11.75 -8.48 4.96
C PHE A 370 -12.89 -9.14 4.19
N HIS A 371 -12.68 -9.27 2.88
CA HIS A 371 -13.41 -10.18 2.01
C HIS A 371 -12.82 -11.59 2.08
N TYR A 372 -13.65 -12.61 2.31
CA TYR A 372 -13.14 -13.97 2.49
C TYR A 372 -13.10 -14.77 1.19
N GLY A 373 -11.90 -15.10 0.73
CA GLY A 373 -11.65 -16.04 -0.35
C GLY A 373 -11.08 -17.36 0.18
N VAL A 374 -11.54 -18.49 -0.36
CA VAL A 374 -10.95 -19.80 -0.06
C VAL A 374 -10.66 -20.60 -1.32
N LEU A 375 -9.41 -21.06 -1.45
CA LEU A 375 -8.96 -21.94 -2.52
C LEU A 375 -9.07 -23.40 -2.07
N ILE A 376 -10.13 -24.05 -2.52
CA ILE A 376 -10.37 -25.48 -2.30
C ILE A 376 -9.81 -26.31 -3.46
N TYR A 377 -9.54 -27.59 -3.22
CA TYR A 377 -9.09 -28.49 -4.28
C TYR A 377 -10.18 -28.66 -5.35
N ARG A 378 -11.42 -28.97 -4.93
CA ARG A 378 -12.52 -29.18 -5.88
C ARG A 378 -13.89 -28.99 -5.23
N SER A 379 -14.69 -28.10 -5.79
CA SER A 379 -16.13 -28.02 -5.52
C SER A 379 -16.89 -29.16 -6.22
N ASN A 380 -17.97 -29.63 -5.59
CA ASN A 380 -18.96 -30.47 -6.26
C ASN A 380 -19.94 -29.69 -7.17
N MET A 381 -19.85 -28.36 -7.24
CA MET A 381 -20.74 -27.48 -8.02
C MET A 381 -20.05 -26.88 -9.24
N VAL A 382 -19.13 -25.93 -9.04
CA VAL A 382 -18.58 -25.04 -10.08
C VAL A 382 -17.15 -24.58 -9.75
N GLN A 383 -16.43 -24.05 -10.74
CA GLN A 383 -15.04 -23.60 -10.60
C GLN A 383 -14.84 -22.43 -9.62
N GLY A 384 -15.83 -21.55 -9.52
CA GLY A 384 -15.86 -20.40 -8.61
C GLY A 384 -17.31 -20.13 -8.22
N MET A 385 -17.54 -19.76 -6.96
CA MET A 385 -18.84 -19.23 -6.53
C MET A 385 -18.74 -18.47 -5.21
N ALA A 386 -19.52 -17.40 -5.09
CA ALA A 386 -19.98 -16.89 -3.81
C ALA A 386 -20.86 -17.94 -3.09
N PHE A 387 -20.61 -18.20 -1.81
CA PHE A 387 -21.37 -19.15 -0.99
C PHE A 387 -22.05 -18.52 0.23
N GLY A 388 -22.16 -17.19 0.21
CA GLY A 388 -22.92 -16.38 1.14
C GLY A 388 -22.27 -15.00 1.28
N PRO A 389 -22.73 -14.21 2.27
CA PRO A 389 -22.24 -12.87 2.44
C PRO A 389 -20.74 -12.68 2.58
N ASN A 390 -20.18 -11.79 1.78
CA ASN A 390 -18.76 -11.42 1.72
C ASN A 390 -17.79 -12.60 1.65
N ARG A 391 -18.15 -13.65 0.91
CA ARG A 391 -17.33 -14.87 0.83
C ARG A 391 -17.51 -15.69 -0.43
N PHE A 392 -16.42 -16.21 -0.94
CA PHE A 392 -16.38 -16.98 -2.17
C PHE A 392 -15.32 -18.06 -2.16
N GLN A 393 -15.51 -19.07 -2.99
CA GLN A 393 -14.55 -20.16 -3.18
C GLN A 393 -14.05 -20.20 -4.61
N ILE A 394 -12.84 -20.73 -4.78
CA ILE A 394 -12.29 -21.16 -6.06
C ILE A 394 -11.82 -22.59 -5.97
N SER A 395 -12.04 -23.36 -7.03
CA SER A 395 -11.67 -24.77 -7.14
C SER A 395 -10.41 -24.96 -7.99
N ALA A 396 -9.25 -25.06 -7.35
CA ALA A 396 -7.94 -25.22 -7.99
C ALA A 396 -7.94 -26.38 -9.01
N GLY A 397 -8.33 -27.58 -8.59
CA GLY A 397 -8.34 -28.77 -9.43
C GLY A 397 -9.31 -28.72 -10.62
N LEU A 398 -10.37 -27.90 -10.54
CA LEU A 398 -11.24 -27.66 -11.69
C LEU A 398 -10.65 -26.62 -12.66
N LEU A 399 -9.95 -25.60 -12.15
CA LEU A 399 -9.22 -24.64 -12.97
C LEU A 399 -8.10 -25.32 -13.75
N GLU A 400 -7.23 -26.06 -13.05
CA GLU A 400 -6.12 -26.83 -13.65
C GLU A 400 -6.63 -27.73 -14.78
N LYS A 401 -7.63 -28.55 -14.48
CA LYS A 401 -8.13 -29.50 -15.47
C LYS A 401 -8.85 -28.83 -16.64
N ILE A 402 -9.82 -27.96 -16.37
CA ILE A 402 -10.77 -27.50 -17.40
C ILE A 402 -10.23 -26.29 -18.16
N GLN A 403 -9.62 -25.33 -17.47
CA GLN A 403 -9.19 -24.08 -18.10
C GLN A 403 -7.76 -24.19 -18.63
N ILE A 404 -6.87 -24.80 -17.85
CA ILE A 404 -5.44 -24.86 -18.19
C ILE A 404 -5.15 -26.08 -19.08
N GLU A 405 -5.41 -27.30 -18.61
CA GLU A 405 -5.09 -28.53 -19.37
C GLU A 405 -5.98 -28.72 -20.61
N GLU A 406 -7.30 -28.65 -20.47
CA GLU A 406 -8.24 -28.94 -21.56
C GLU A 406 -8.38 -27.79 -22.57
N LYS A 407 -8.32 -26.53 -22.12
CA LYS A 407 -8.50 -25.33 -22.99
C LYS A 407 -7.20 -24.60 -23.31
N GLY A 408 -6.11 -24.85 -22.58
CA GLY A 408 -4.82 -24.21 -22.82
C GLY A 408 -4.78 -22.74 -22.44
N PHE A 409 -5.58 -22.28 -21.48
CA PHE A 409 -5.48 -20.92 -20.96
C PHE A 409 -4.25 -20.76 -20.06
N ASP A 410 -3.75 -19.53 -20.00
CA ASP A 410 -2.65 -19.18 -19.11
C ASP A 410 -3.05 -19.43 -17.65
N ARG A 411 -2.14 -20.02 -16.87
CA ARG A 411 -2.41 -20.46 -15.51
C ARG A 411 -2.64 -19.27 -14.58
N ASP A 412 -1.75 -18.29 -14.60
CA ASP A 412 -1.81 -17.15 -13.68
C ASP A 412 -3.03 -16.28 -14.00
N VAL A 413 -3.29 -16.03 -15.29
CA VAL A 413 -4.51 -15.33 -15.74
C VAL A 413 -5.77 -16.11 -15.35
N SER A 414 -5.78 -17.44 -15.45
CA SER A 414 -6.98 -18.22 -15.11
C SER A 414 -7.32 -18.14 -13.61
N TYR A 415 -6.32 -18.22 -12.73
CA TYR A 415 -6.52 -18.10 -11.29
C TYR A 415 -6.92 -16.67 -10.89
N ALA A 416 -6.14 -15.67 -11.32
CA ALA A 416 -6.41 -14.26 -11.02
C ALA A 416 -7.77 -13.80 -11.54
N SER A 417 -8.11 -14.11 -12.79
CA SER A 417 -9.39 -13.77 -13.39
C SER A 417 -10.58 -14.41 -12.66
N CYS A 418 -10.41 -15.68 -12.22
CA CYS A 418 -11.44 -16.34 -11.42
C CYS A 418 -11.59 -15.68 -10.05
N TYR A 419 -10.48 -15.30 -9.41
CA TYR A 419 -10.49 -14.68 -8.09
C TYR A 419 -11.13 -13.31 -8.13
N MET A 420 -10.66 -12.45 -9.05
CA MET A 420 -11.26 -11.15 -9.32
C MET A 420 -12.76 -11.26 -9.65
N HIS A 421 -13.17 -12.22 -10.49
CA HIS A 421 -14.60 -12.41 -10.80
C HIS A 421 -15.44 -12.72 -9.55
N GLU A 422 -14.94 -13.60 -8.68
CA GLU A 422 -15.69 -14.00 -7.48
C GLU A 422 -15.66 -12.88 -6.42
N THR A 423 -14.54 -12.17 -6.27
CA THR A 423 -14.47 -10.92 -5.50
C THR A 423 -15.48 -9.91 -6.02
N GLY A 424 -15.64 -9.73 -7.32
CA GLY A 424 -16.59 -8.78 -7.91
C GLY A 424 -18.06 -9.04 -7.53
N HIS A 425 -18.45 -10.26 -7.13
CA HIS A 425 -19.79 -10.52 -6.56
C HIS A 425 -20.00 -9.88 -5.19
N THR A 426 -18.92 -9.49 -4.51
CA THR A 426 -18.93 -8.79 -3.23
C THR A 426 -18.88 -7.27 -3.36
N LEU A 427 -18.75 -6.73 -4.59
CA LEU A 427 -18.53 -5.30 -4.87
C LEU A 427 -19.76 -4.60 -5.49
N GLY A 428 -20.96 -5.13 -5.23
CA GLY A 428 -22.23 -4.46 -5.58
C GLY A 428 -22.56 -4.40 -7.07
N PHE A 429 -21.93 -5.22 -7.91
CA PHE A 429 -22.13 -5.13 -9.34
C PHE A 429 -23.53 -5.57 -9.83
N ASN A 430 -24.32 -4.65 -10.40
CA ASN A 430 -25.61 -4.96 -11.01
C ASN A 430 -26.08 -3.88 -12.01
N PRO A 431 -26.50 -4.23 -13.25
CA PRO A 431 -26.45 -5.56 -13.86
C PRO A 431 -25.04 -5.98 -14.28
N ILE A 432 -24.80 -7.28 -14.40
CA ILE A 432 -23.56 -7.83 -14.96
C ILE A 432 -23.88 -8.44 -16.33
N PRO A 433 -23.54 -7.76 -17.45
CA PRO A 433 -23.79 -8.29 -18.79
C PRO A 433 -23.09 -9.63 -19.03
N GLY A 434 -23.80 -10.58 -19.64
CA GLY A 434 -23.25 -11.92 -19.90
C GLY A 434 -23.24 -12.84 -18.67
N HIS A 435 -23.67 -12.37 -17.50
CA HIS A 435 -23.86 -13.18 -16.30
C HIS A 435 -25.29 -13.77 -16.23
N GLY A 436 -25.46 -14.94 -15.62
CA GLY A 436 -26.75 -15.60 -15.38
C GLY A 436 -27.17 -16.72 -16.35
N LYS A 437 -28.40 -17.24 -16.15
CA LYS A 437 -28.92 -18.50 -16.75
C LYS A 437 -28.93 -18.55 -18.29
N TRP A 438 -28.88 -17.39 -18.95
CA TRP A 438 -28.84 -17.23 -20.40
C TRP A 438 -27.54 -16.58 -20.90
N GLY A 439 -26.51 -16.45 -20.05
CA GLY A 439 -25.25 -15.78 -20.37
C GLY A 439 -24.55 -16.35 -21.62
N TRP A 440 -24.68 -17.67 -21.84
CA TRP A 440 -24.18 -18.33 -23.05
C TRP A 440 -24.92 -17.93 -24.34
N LEU A 441 -26.19 -17.52 -24.24
CA LEU A 441 -27.03 -17.07 -25.36
C LEU A 441 -26.74 -15.59 -25.73
N LEU A 442 -26.21 -14.81 -24.79
CA LEU A 442 -25.76 -13.43 -24.97
C LEU A 442 -24.34 -13.32 -25.55
N ARG A 443 -23.82 -14.37 -26.19
CA ARG A 443 -22.53 -14.36 -26.93
C ARG A 443 -22.36 -13.21 -27.93
N LEU A 444 -23.42 -12.49 -28.27
CA LEU A 444 -23.40 -11.28 -29.11
C LEU A 444 -22.95 -10.00 -28.37
N THR A 445 -22.97 -9.96 -27.03
CA THR A 445 -22.52 -8.81 -26.22
C THR A 445 -21.06 -8.91 -25.78
N LEU A 446 -20.49 -10.12 -25.82
CA LEU A 446 -19.14 -10.43 -25.34
C LEU A 446 -18.01 -9.58 -25.92
N PRO A 447 -17.99 -9.18 -27.22
CA PRO A 447 -16.87 -8.40 -27.74
C PRO A 447 -16.81 -6.97 -27.20
N LEU A 448 -17.94 -6.43 -26.72
CA LEU A 448 -18.05 -5.02 -26.30
C LEU A 448 -17.92 -4.83 -24.80
N TYR A 449 -18.20 -5.84 -23.98
CA TYR A 449 -18.03 -5.80 -22.53
C TYR A 449 -16.84 -6.66 -22.15
N LYS A 450 -15.63 -6.08 -22.15
CA LYS A 450 -14.40 -6.78 -21.73
C LYS A 450 -14.20 -6.54 -20.25
N SER A 451 -14.62 -7.52 -19.46
CA SER A 451 -14.53 -7.52 -18.00
C SER A 451 -14.47 -8.97 -17.54
N CYS A 452 -13.66 -9.28 -16.53
CA CYS A 452 -13.61 -10.62 -15.93
C CYS A 452 -14.98 -11.05 -15.36
N MET A 453 -15.88 -10.11 -15.06
CA MET A 453 -17.27 -10.38 -14.63
C MET A 453 -18.12 -11.07 -15.70
N SER A 454 -17.72 -11.00 -16.96
CA SER A 454 -18.39 -11.67 -18.08
C SER A 454 -17.84 -13.08 -18.31
N TYR A 455 -18.69 -14.11 -18.36
CA TYR A 455 -18.26 -15.50 -18.62
C TYR A 455 -17.53 -15.72 -19.96
N GLY A 456 -17.57 -14.76 -20.89
CA GLY A 456 -16.76 -14.85 -22.11
C GLY A 456 -15.30 -14.45 -21.93
N TRP A 457 -15.01 -13.63 -20.92
CA TRP A 457 -13.70 -13.07 -20.60
C TRP A 457 -13.11 -13.62 -19.29
N MET A 458 -13.95 -14.14 -18.40
CA MET A 458 -13.53 -14.95 -17.26
C MET A 458 -12.53 -16.02 -17.74
N TYR A 459 -11.38 -16.10 -17.05
CA TYR A 459 -10.19 -16.92 -17.36
C TYR A 459 -9.29 -16.43 -18.50
N ARG A 460 -9.54 -15.26 -19.10
CA ARG A 460 -8.78 -14.73 -20.25
C ARG A 460 -8.21 -13.35 -20.04
N MET A 461 -8.65 -12.64 -19.01
CA MET A 461 -8.20 -11.30 -18.66
C MET A 461 -8.33 -11.09 -17.15
N VAL A 462 -7.49 -10.23 -16.59
CA VAL A 462 -7.54 -9.82 -15.18
C VAL A 462 -7.75 -8.31 -15.17
N ASP A 463 -8.98 -7.91 -15.44
CA ASP A 463 -9.40 -6.52 -15.36
C ASP A 463 -10.93 -6.47 -15.33
N TYR A 464 -11.48 -5.39 -14.79
CA TYR A 464 -12.87 -5.01 -15.00
C TYR A 464 -13.01 -4.14 -16.24
N SER A 465 -14.24 -3.82 -16.64
CA SER A 465 -14.46 -2.92 -17.77
C SER A 465 -14.26 -1.47 -17.36
N ASP A 466 -13.63 -0.69 -18.25
CA ASP A 466 -13.45 0.77 -18.16
C ASP A 466 -14.59 1.56 -18.84
N GLY A 467 -15.62 0.89 -19.34
CA GLY A 467 -16.74 1.51 -20.05
C GLY A 467 -16.39 2.20 -21.37
N SER A 468 -15.18 2.06 -21.89
CA SER A 468 -14.70 2.81 -23.07
C SER A 468 -15.38 2.40 -24.38
N ARG A 469 -16.05 1.24 -24.44
CA ARG A 469 -16.67 0.71 -25.67
C ARG A 469 -18.17 1.08 -25.77
N PRO A 470 -18.74 1.10 -27.00
CA PRO A 470 -20.10 1.60 -27.21
C PRO A 470 -21.21 0.83 -26.49
N HIS A 471 -22.12 1.58 -25.87
CA HIS A 471 -23.36 1.05 -25.30
C HIS A 471 -24.49 0.99 -26.35
N LEU A 472 -24.97 -0.21 -26.66
CA LEU A 472 -26.05 -0.50 -27.63
C LEU A 472 -27.37 -0.90 -26.94
N GLY A 473 -27.89 -0.01 -26.09
CA GLY A 473 -29.15 -0.21 -25.35
C GLY A 473 -28.99 -0.96 -24.02
N PRO A 474 -30.02 -1.03 -23.16
CA PRO A 474 -29.93 -1.26 -21.70
C PRO A 474 -29.40 -2.63 -21.24
N PHE A 475 -29.07 -3.55 -22.15
CA PHE A 475 -28.56 -4.89 -21.84
C PHE A 475 -27.38 -5.29 -22.73
N ILE A 476 -26.91 -4.38 -23.58
CA ILE A 476 -25.82 -4.59 -24.53
C ILE A 476 -24.97 -3.33 -24.48
N GLY A 477 -23.84 -3.38 -23.81
CA GLY A 477 -22.96 -2.23 -23.68
C GLY A 477 -21.78 -2.55 -22.78
N ASP A 478 -20.76 -1.71 -22.89
CA ASP A 478 -19.67 -1.67 -21.93
C ASP A 478 -20.15 -0.86 -20.72
N TYR A 479 -20.13 -1.48 -19.55
CA TYR A 479 -20.44 -0.81 -18.30
C TYR A 479 -19.12 -0.57 -17.61
N ASP A 480 -18.84 0.68 -17.26
CA ASP A 480 -17.67 1.01 -16.45
C ASP A 480 -17.84 0.36 -15.08
N ASP A 481 -17.17 -0.77 -14.92
CA ASP A 481 -17.20 -1.59 -13.72
C ASP A 481 -16.33 -0.99 -12.63
N TRP A 482 -15.24 -0.31 -13.00
CA TRP A 482 -14.38 0.42 -12.09
C TRP A 482 -15.13 1.61 -11.47
N GLU A 483 -15.82 2.42 -12.26
CA GLU A 483 -16.60 3.58 -11.78
C GLU A 483 -17.78 3.16 -10.88
N ARG A 484 -18.44 2.04 -11.19
CA ARG A 484 -19.64 1.58 -10.46
C ARG A 484 -19.35 0.62 -9.30
N MET A 485 -18.08 0.40 -8.98
CA MET A 485 -17.65 -0.44 -7.85
C MET A 485 -18.17 0.14 -6.54
N ASP A 486 -18.78 -0.72 -5.72
CA ASP A 486 -19.27 -0.36 -4.39
C ASP A 486 -18.50 -1.20 -3.36
N LEU A 487 -17.39 -0.64 -2.88
CA LEU A 487 -16.54 -1.29 -1.88
C LEU A 487 -17.28 -1.45 -0.54
N THR A 488 -18.21 -0.56 -0.20
CA THR A 488 -19.08 -0.69 0.98
C THR A 488 -20.13 -1.81 0.90
N TYR A 489 -20.28 -2.46 -0.26
CA TYR A 489 -21.39 -3.38 -0.52
C TYR A 489 -21.41 -4.57 0.45
N PHE A 490 -20.24 -5.06 0.87
CA PHE A 490 -20.14 -6.24 1.73
C PHE A 490 -20.70 -6.02 3.14
N LEU A 491 -20.76 -4.76 3.61
CA LEU A 491 -21.35 -4.36 4.89
C LEU A 491 -22.88 -4.48 4.91
N LYS A 492 -23.51 -4.54 3.74
CA LYS A 492 -24.97 -4.66 3.62
C LYS A 492 -25.39 -6.06 4.07
N ASN A 493 -26.56 -6.17 4.69
CA ASN A 493 -27.16 -7.49 4.93
C ASN A 493 -27.75 -8.00 3.60
N TRP A 494 -27.13 -9.02 3.01
CA TRP A 494 -27.57 -9.60 1.73
C TRP A 494 -28.10 -11.03 1.82
#